data_AF-A0A2V7C002-F1
#
_entry.id   AF-A0A2V7C002-F1
#
_cell.length_a   1.000
_cell.length_b   1.000
_cell.length_c   1.000
_cell.angle_alpha   90.00
_cell.angle_beta   90.00
_cell.angle_gamma   90.00
#
_symmetry.space_group_name_H-M   'P 1'
#
loop_
_entity.id
_entity.type
_entity.pdbx_description
1 polymer ?
#
loop_
_entity_poly.entity_id
_entity_poly.type
_entity_poly.pdbx_seq_one_letter_code
_entity_poly.pdbx_strand_id
1 'polypeptide(L)'
;MKALKRRVVSDAGELAGVLAQCASELEPGLRLLQRSATAGEIGVELLCVDASGRLVLVASDVVAGPETVLRALEAVAWWREHTALLERMFPGAAVDPRGAPRALIAATRFGDRALRLLRLLGEVAPDAVECHLFEDAEGLVVAFDRLAVTPGTRPPAAPAAAPTDEAQRAAALVERLERLRFREVFR
;
A
#
# COMPACT_ATOMS: atom_id res chain seq x y z
N MET A 1 -18.64 -31.03 -14.14
CA MET A 1 -17.77 -29.87 -13.87
C MET A 1 -16.45 -30.13 -14.59
N LYS A 2 -16.05 -29.26 -15.52
CA LYS A 2 -14.73 -29.40 -16.18
C LYS A 2 -13.65 -29.05 -15.16
N ALA A 3 -12.52 -29.77 -15.21
CA ALA A 3 -11.44 -29.57 -14.26
C ALA A 3 -10.65 -28.30 -14.62
N LEU A 4 -10.63 -27.33 -13.72
CA LEU A 4 -9.80 -26.14 -13.82
C LEU A 4 -8.35 -26.51 -13.46
N LYS A 5 -7.41 -26.29 -14.38
CA LYS A 5 -5.98 -26.49 -14.11
C LYS A 5 -5.38 -25.16 -13.69
N ARG A 6 -4.73 -25.10 -12.53
CA ARG A 6 -4.01 -23.89 -12.11
C ARG A 6 -2.90 -23.56 -13.10
N ARG A 7 -2.90 -22.34 -13.62
CA ARG A 7 -1.83 -21.77 -14.45
C ARG A 7 -0.83 -21.09 -13.55
N VAL A 8 0.44 -21.37 -13.75
CA VAL A 8 1.54 -20.70 -13.05
C VAL A 8 1.95 -19.49 -13.87
N VAL A 9 1.95 -18.32 -13.24
CA VAL A 9 2.50 -17.09 -13.82
C VAL A 9 3.87 -16.87 -13.19
N SER A 10 4.89 -16.78 -14.04
CA SER A 10 6.28 -16.59 -13.60
C SER A 10 6.81 -15.18 -13.85
N ASP A 11 6.03 -14.34 -14.52
CA ASP A 11 6.42 -12.99 -14.91
C ASP A 11 5.36 -11.97 -14.51
N ALA A 12 5.81 -10.84 -13.96
CA ALA A 12 4.92 -9.76 -13.56
C ALA A 12 4.28 -9.06 -14.77
N GLY A 13 4.99 -9.00 -15.91
CA GLY A 13 4.47 -8.46 -17.17
C GLY A 13 3.35 -9.32 -17.75
N GLU A 14 3.46 -10.65 -17.66
CA GLU A 14 2.37 -11.58 -17.98
C GLU A 14 1.14 -11.33 -17.11
N LEU A 15 1.32 -11.18 -15.79
CA LEU A 15 0.21 -10.85 -14.89
C LEU A 15 -0.44 -9.51 -15.26
N ALA A 16 0.35 -8.46 -15.51
CA ALA A 16 -0.16 -7.18 -16.00
C ALA A 16 -0.89 -7.31 -17.35
N GLY A 17 -0.42 -8.24 -18.19
CA GLY A 17 -1.07 -8.77 -19.40
C GLY A 17 -2.52 -9.12 -19.19
N VAL A 18 -2.73 -10.01 -18.23
CA VAL A 18 -4.04 -10.55 -17.87
C VAL A 18 -4.89 -9.48 -17.21
N LEU A 19 -4.36 -8.78 -16.21
CA LEU A 19 -5.07 -7.73 -15.46
C LEU A 19 -5.60 -6.61 -16.35
N ALA A 20 -4.86 -6.25 -17.41
CA ALA A 20 -5.31 -5.25 -18.37
C ALA A 20 -6.60 -5.66 -19.12
N GLN A 21 -6.82 -6.97 -19.31
CA GLN A 21 -7.98 -7.51 -20.03
C GLN A 21 -9.20 -7.66 -19.11
N CYS A 22 -8.98 -7.88 -17.80
CA CYS A 22 -10.03 -8.09 -16.82
C CYS A 22 -10.08 -6.98 -15.74
N ALA A 23 -9.69 -5.76 -16.08
CA ALA A 23 -9.63 -4.64 -15.13
C ALA A 23 -10.98 -4.39 -14.43
N SER A 24 -12.10 -4.51 -15.13
CA SER A 24 -13.45 -4.34 -14.57
C SER A 24 -13.87 -5.46 -13.61
N GLU A 25 -13.21 -6.62 -13.68
CA GLU A 25 -13.44 -7.75 -12.76
C GLU A 25 -12.56 -7.64 -11.50
N LEU A 26 -11.36 -7.06 -11.64
CA LEU A 26 -10.47 -6.75 -10.53
C LEU A 26 -11.14 -5.79 -9.53
N GLU A 27 -11.84 -4.80 -10.07
CA GLU A 27 -12.71 -3.92 -9.32
C GLU A 27 -13.89 -3.43 -10.18
N PRO A 28 -15.14 -3.52 -9.69
CA PRO A 28 -16.30 -3.03 -10.44
C PRO A 28 -16.16 -1.56 -10.85
N GLY A 29 -16.26 -1.30 -12.15
CA GLY A 29 -16.17 0.04 -12.72
C GLY A 29 -14.74 0.57 -12.91
N LEU A 30 -13.72 -0.23 -12.63
CA LEU A 30 -12.34 0.10 -12.95
C LEU A 30 -12.10 0.00 -14.45
N ARG A 31 -11.60 1.09 -15.03
CA ARG A 31 -11.31 1.21 -16.46
C ARG A 31 -9.84 1.53 -16.68
N LEU A 32 -9.21 0.75 -17.55
CA LEU A 32 -7.83 0.97 -17.96
C LEU A 32 -7.69 2.27 -18.75
N LEU A 33 -6.71 3.10 -18.37
CA LEU A 33 -6.29 4.29 -19.10
C LEU A 33 -5.01 4.02 -19.90
N GLN A 34 -4.02 3.41 -19.26
CA GLN A 34 -2.71 3.17 -19.85
C GLN A 34 -2.03 1.94 -19.25
N ARG A 35 -1.26 1.23 -20.08
CA ARG A 35 -0.37 0.14 -19.66
C ARG A 35 1.07 0.65 -19.60
N SER A 36 1.87 0.08 -18.71
CA SER A 36 3.29 0.43 -18.52
C SER A 36 3.46 1.94 -18.35
N ALA A 37 2.70 2.51 -17.42
CA ALA A 37 2.76 3.93 -17.09
C ALA A 37 3.96 4.24 -16.20
N THR A 38 4.32 5.51 -16.12
CA THR A 38 5.36 5.99 -15.21
C THR A 38 4.81 7.11 -14.32
N ALA A 39 5.29 7.14 -13.09
CA ALA A 39 5.11 8.22 -12.12
C ALA A 39 6.51 8.78 -11.82
N GLY A 40 6.96 9.72 -12.63
CA GLY A 40 8.38 10.12 -12.65
C GLY A 40 9.27 8.97 -13.10
N GLU A 41 10.19 8.54 -12.24
CA GLU A 41 11.09 7.39 -12.47
C GLU A 41 10.47 6.05 -12.07
N ILE A 42 9.27 6.07 -11.48
CA ILE A 42 8.62 4.90 -10.90
C ILE A 42 7.71 4.25 -11.95
N GLY A 43 8.04 3.02 -12.36
CA GLY A 43 7.18 2.23 -13.25
C GLY A 43 5.94 1.70 -12.53
N VAL A 44 4.79 1.75 -13.21
CA VAL A 44 3.52 1.18 -12.75
C VAL A 44 2.88 0.41 -13.91
N GLU A 45 2.41 -0.81 -13.64
CA GLU A 45 1.99 -1.71 -14.70
C GLU A 45 0.70 -1.25 -15.39
N LEU A 46 -0.28 -0.75 -14.62
CA LEU A 46 -1.49 -0.17 -15.18
C LEU A 46 -1.87 1.13 -14.47
N LEU A 47 -2.34 2.08 -15.27
CA LEU A 47 -3.03 3.26 -14.79
C LEU A 47 -4.49 3.14 -15.16
N CYS A 48 -5.36 3.26 -14.17
CA CYS A 48 -6.79 3.06 -14.29
C CYS A 48 -7.56 4.24 -13.68
N VAL A 49 -8.85 4.27 -13.95
CA VAL A 49 -9.81 5.15 -13.27
C VAL A 49 -10.93 4.29 -12.69
N ASP A 50 -11.31 4.52 -11.44
CA ASP A 50 -12.44 3.81 -10.84
C ASP A 50 -13.78 4.45 -11.18
N ALA A 51 -14.87 3.83 -10.71
CA ALA A 51 -16.23 4.29 -10.97
C ALA A 51 -16.51 5.73 -10.48
N SER A 52 -15.72 6.24 -9.53
CA SER A 52 -15.84 7.60 -9.00
C SER A 52 -15.00 8.63 -9.75
N GLY A 53 -14.27 8.21 -10.79
CA GLY A 53 -13.34 9.09 -11.52
C GLY A 53 -11.98 9.23 -10.85
N ARG A 54 -11.70 8.51 -9.76
CA ARG A 54 -10.39 8.60 -9.09
C ARG A 54 -9.33 7.79 -9.83
N LEU A 55 -8.12 8.33 -9.87
CA LEU A 55 -6.96 7.64 -10.41
C LEU A 55 -6.58 6.43 -9.54
N VAL A 56 -6.42 5.28 -10.19
CA VAL A 56 -5.99 4.03 -9.55
C VAL A 56 -4.72 3.53 -10.22
N LEU A 57 -3.68 3.37 -9.42
CA LEU A 57 -2.39 2.84 -9.83
C LEU A 57 -2.34 1.35 -9.51
N VAL A 58 -2.29 0.50 -10.53
CA VAL A 58 -2.20 -0.94 -10.33
C VAL A 58 -0.73 -1.36 -10.44
N ALA A 59 -0.14 -1.69 -9.30
CA ALA A 59 1.16 -2.35 -9.24
C ALA A 59 0.95 -3.86 -9.30
N SER A 60 1.63 -4.57 -10.19
CA SER A 60 1.55 -6.03 -10.26
C SER A 60 2.86 -6.73 -10.00
N ASP A 61 2.79 -7.91 -9.39
CA ASP A 61 3.96 -8.72 -9.07
C ASP A 61 3.58 -10.21 -9.03
N VAL A 62 4.52 -11.11 -9.29
CA VAL A 62 4.27 -12.53 -9.01
C VAL A 62 4.23 -12.73 -7.50
N VAL A 63 5.17 -12.12 -6.77
CA VAL A 63 5.32 -12.27 -5.32
C VAL A 63 5.52 -10.89 -4.73
N ALA A 64 4.43 -10.26 -4.28
CA ALA A 64 4.53 -8.90 -3.77
C ALA A 64 5.35 -8.83 -2.47
N GLY A 65 6.45 -8.08 -2.52
CA GLY A 65 7.35 -7.80 -1.41
C GLY A 65 7.19 -6.36 -0.88
N PRO A 66 7.96 -5.99 0.16
CA PRO A 66 8.05 -4.60 0.65
C PRO A 66 8.29 -3.56 -0.45
N GLU A 67 9.14 -3.89 -1.41
CA GLU A 67 9.47 -3.07 -2.58
C GLU A 67 8.25 -2.78 -3.46
N THR A 68 7.36 -3.76 -3.63
CA THR A 68 6.09 -3.57 -4.37
C THR A 68 5.18 -2.57 -3.64
N VAL A 69 5.13 -2.64 -2.31
CA VAL A 69 4.34 -1.71 -1.47
C VAL A 69 4.91 -0.30 -1.53
N LEU A 70 6.23 -0.14 -1.39
CA LEU A 70 6.91 1.16 -1.46
C LEU A 70 6.72 1.78 -2.85
N ARG A 71 6.95 1.01 -3.92
CA ARG A 71 6.75 1.47 -5.30
C ARG A 71 5.33 1.98 -5.54
N ALA A 72 4.32 1.27 -5.04
CA ALA A 72 2.92 1.67 -5.16
C ALA A 72 2.64 2.99 -4.42
N LEU A 73 3.17 3.16 -3.21
CA LEU A 73 3.02 4.39 -2.42
C LEU A 73 3.73 5.59 -3.04
N GLU A 74 4.96 5.38 -3.52
CA GLU A 74 5.73 6.44 -4.18
C GLU A 74 5.03 6.91 -5.46
N ALA A 75 4.46 5.99 -6.25
CA ALA A 75 3.71 6.34 -7.44
C ALA A 75 2.44 7.14 -7.11
N VAL A 76 1.72 6.78 -6.04
CA VAL A 76 0.57 7.56 -5.53
C VAL A 76 1.00 8.96 -5.12
N ALA A 77 2.09 9.08 -4.35
CA ALA A 77 2.61 10.37 -3.90
C ALA A 77 2.95 11.28 -5.09
N TRP A 78 3.64 10.73 -6.10
CA TRP A 78 3.98 11.48 -7.30
C TRP A 78 2.75 11.97 -8.06
N TRP A 79 1.77 11.10 -8.32
CA TRP A 79 0.55 11.53 -9.04
C TRP A 79 -0.30 12.52 -8.26
N ARG A 80 -0.28 12.45 -6.92
CA ARG A 80 -0.95 13.42 -6.06
C ARG A 80 -0.31 14.81 -6.17
N GLU A 81 1.01 14.87 -6.34
CA GLU A 81 1.75 16.13 -6.55
C GLU A 81 1.59 16.67 -7.98
N HIS A 82 1.22 15.81 -8.93
CA HIS A 82 1.19 16.12 -10.36
C HIS A 82 -0.21 15.95 -10.98
N THR A 83 -1.28 16.17 -10.22
CA THR A 83 -2.67 16.00 -10.70
C THR A 83 -3.01 16.88 -11.90
N ALA A 84 -2.36 18.05 -12.02
CA ALA A 84 -2.50 18.94 -13.18
C ALA A 84 -2.09 18.29 -14.52
N LEU A 85 -1.32 17.19 -14.49
CA LEU A 85 -0.93 16.46 -15.69
C LEU A 85 -2.05 15.54 -16.23
N LEU A 86 -3.02 15.18 -15.40
CA LEU A 86 -4.02 14.16 -15.71
C LEU A 86 -4.88 14.54 -16.92
N GLU A 87 -5.40 15.78 -16.98
CA GLU A 87 -6.20 16.24 -18.11
C GLU A 87 -5.41 16.24 -19.43
N ARG A 88 -4.12 16.57 -19.35
CA ARG A 88 -3.23 16.62 -20.52
C ARG A 88 -2.88 15.22 -21.02
N MET A 89 -2.66 14.28 -20.12
CA MET A 89 -2.28 12.91 -20.46
C MET A 89 -3.48 12.06 -20.88
N PHE A 90 -4.65 12.31 -20.30
CA PHE A 90 -5.87 11.51 -20.51
C PHE A 90 -7.07 12.41 -20.83
N PRO A 91 -7.04 13.14 -21.97
CA PRO A 91 -8.12 14.04 -22.34
C PRO A 91 -9.43 13.25 -22.51
N GLY A 92 -10.51 13.74 -21.87
CA GLY A 92 -11.83 13.10 -21.93
C GLY A 92 -11.96 11.80 -21.14
N ALA A 93 -10.95 11.40 -20.36
CA ALA A 93 -11.01 10.17 -19.56
C ALA A 93 -11.85 10.28 -18.28
N ALA A 94 -12.46 11.46 -18.02
CA ALA A 94 -13.27 11.74 -16.84
C ALA A 94 -12.56 11.42 -15.51
N VAL A 95 -11.25 11.69 -15.46
CA VAL A 95 -10.47 11.59 -14.22
C VAL A 95 -10.74 12.85 -13.39
N ASP A 96 -11.15 12.68 -12.13
CA ASP A 96 -11.34 13.78 -11.19
C ASP A 96 -9.96 14.27 -10.69
N PRO A 97 -9.53 15.49 -11.06
CA PRO A 97 -8.24 16.02 -10.62
C PRO A 97 -8.20 16.33 -9.11
N ARG A 98 -9.36 16.37 -8.44
CA ARG A 98 -9.47 16.55 -6.98
C ARG A 98 -9.53 15.22 -6.23
N GLY A 99 -9.78 14.12 -6.94
CA GLY A 99 -9.81 12.78 -6.38
C GLY A 99 -8.40 12.35 -5.98
N ALA A 100 -8.19 12.02 -4.71
CA ALA A 100 -6.89 11.53 -4.26
C ALA A 100 -6.54 10.20 -4.97
N PRO A 101 -5.41 10.13 -5.70
CA PRO A 101 -4.94 8.88 -6.30
C PRO A 101 -4.77 7.81 -5.23
N ARG A 102 -5.06 6.55 -5.58
CA ARG A 102 -4.78 5.39 -4.73
C ARG A 102 -4.07 4.30 -5.52
N ALA A 103 -3.49 3.35 -4.80
CA ALA A 103 -2.88 2.19 -5.39
C ALA A 103 -3.65 0.91 -5.06
N LEU A 104 -3.60 -0.04 -5.98
CA LEU A 104 -4.00 -1.42 -5.83
C LEU A 104 -2.81 -2.29 -6.21
N ILE A 105 -2.43 -3.22 -5.35
CA ILE A 105 -1.40 -4.22 -5.61
C ILE A 105 -2.10 -5.52 -5.99
N ALA A 106 -1.83 -6.01 -7.20
CA ALA A 106 -2.36 -7.26 -7.71
C ALA A 106 -1.21 -8.27 -7.86
N ALA A 107 -1.23 -9.35 -7.09
CA ALA A 107 -0.15 -10.33 -7.11
C ALA A 107 -0.63 -11.77 -7.06
N THR A 108 0.18 -12.75 -7.48
CA THR A 108 -0.23 -14.16 -7.35
C THR A 108 -0.14 -14.66 -5.91
N ARG A 109 0.69 -13.99 -5.09
CA ARG A 109 0.83 -14.17 -3.64
C ARG A 109 1.49 -12.95 -3.00
N PHE A 110 1.26 -12.74 -1.71
CA PHE A 110 1.97 -11.72 -0.92
C PHE A 110 2.99 -12.34 0.03
N GLY A 111 4.16 -11.69 0.16
CA GLY A 111 5.13 -12.04 1.19
C GLY A 111 4.73 -11.51 2.56
N ASP A 112 5.10 -12.21 3.63
CA ASP A 112 4.77 -11.81 5.01
C ASP A 112 5.22 -10.40 5.38
N ARG A 113 6.37 -9.96 4.83
CA ARG A 113 6.89 -8.61 5.07
C ARG A 113 6.00 -7.55 4.41
N ALA A 114 5.50 -7.80 3.19
CA ALA A 114 4.55 -6.92 2.52
C ALA A 114 3.25 -6.83 3.31
N LEU A 115 2.69 -7.98 3.72
CA LEU A 115 1.47 -8.01 4.54
C LEU A 115 1.62 -7.28 5.88
N ARG A 116 2.77 -7.40 6.56
CA ARG A 116 3.05 -6.63 7.79
C ARG A 116 3.08 -5.12 7.51
N LEU A 117 3.69 -4.69 6.41
CA LEU A 117 3.72 -3.28 6.03
C LEU A 117 2.33 -2.74 5.70
N LEU A 118 1.54 -3.47 4.90
CA LEU A 118 0.16 -3.09 4.59
C LEU A 118 -0.67 -2.91 5.87
N ARG A 119 -0.56 -3.84 6.84
CA ARG A 119 -1.24 -3.73 8.13
C ARG A 119 -0.77 -2.55 8.98
N LEU A 120 0.50 -2.18 8.88
CA LEU A 120 1.06 -1.02 9.59
C LEU A 120 0.57 0.31 8.98
N LEU A 121 0.43 0.36 7.66
CA LEU A 121 -0.02 1.53 6.92
C LEU A 121 -1.51 1.84 7.16
N GLY A 122 -2.34 0.84 7.43
CA GLY A 122 -3.75 1.05 7.75
C GLY A 122 -4.51 1.69 6.57
N GLU A 123 -5.22 2.79 6.80
CA GLU A 123 -6.08 3.43 5.79
C GLU A 123 -5.31 4.00 4.58
N VAL A 124 -4.00 4.24 4.71
CA VAL A 124 -3.16 4.70 3.60
C VAL A 124 -2.50 3.53 2.85
N ALA A 125 -2.75 2.29 3.24
CA ALA A 125 -2.23 1.12 2.56
C ALA A 125 -2.85 1.00 1.15
N PRO A 126 -2.08 0.60 0.13
CA PRO A 126 -2.64 0.13 -1.12
C PRO A 126 -3.62 -1.03 -0.89
N ASP A 127 -4.70 -1.08 -1.68
CA ASP A 127 -5.56 -2.26 -1.73
C ASP A 127 -4.73 -3.46 -2.18
N ALA A 128 -4.99 -4.66 -1.64
CA ALA A 128 -4.24 -5.86 -1.97
C ALA A 128 -5.15 -6.96 -2.51
N VAL A 129 -4.80 -7.49 -3.68
CA VAL A 129 -5.58 -8.52 -4.37
C VAL A 129 -4.67 -9.68 -4.77
N GLU A 130 -5.00 -10.89 -4.31
CA GLU A 130 -4.39 -12.11 -4.82
C GLU A 130 -5.11 -12.57 -6.10
N CYS A 131 -4.31 -12.88 -7.12
CA CYS A 131 -4.77 -13.26 -8.45
C CYS A 131 -4.49 -14.75 -8.66
N HIS A 132 -5.54 -15.52 -8.91
CA HIS A 132 -5.45 -16.95 -9.19
C HIS A 132 -5.87 -17.20 -10.64
N LEU A 133 -4.94 -17.75 -11.43
CA LEU A 133 -5.17 -18.03 -12.84
C LEU A 133 -5.38 -19.53 -13.05
N PHE A 134 -6.38 -19.86 -13.85
CA PHE A 134 -6.74 -21.22 -14.21
C PHE A 134 -6.96 -21.31 -15.72
N GLU A 135 -6.71 -22.49 -16.29
CA GLU A 135 -7.00 -22.79 -17.68
C GLU A 135 -7.97 -23.97 -17.75
N ASP A 136 -8.93 -23.86 -18.66
CA ASP A 136 -9.78 -24.95 -19.10
C ASP A 136 -9.88 -25.00 -20.64
N ALA A 137 -10.84 -25.78 -21.16
CA ALA A 137 -11.06 -25.92 -22.60
C ALA A 137 -11.68 -24.66 -23.27
N GLU A 138 -12.24 -23.74 -22.48
CA GLU A 138 -12.92 -22.52 -22.92
C GLU A 138 -12.00 -21.30 -22.82
N GLY A 139 -10.98 -21.34 -21.97
CA GLY A 139 -9.90 -20.35 -21.96
C GLY A 139 -9.28 -20.11 -20.58
N LEU A 140 -8.79 -18.88 -20.41
CA LEU A 140 -8.22 -18.41 -19.15
C LEU A 140 -9.35 -17.95 -18.21
N VAL A 141 -9.36 -18.47 -17.00
CA VAL A 141 -10.24 -18.04 -15.91
C VAL A 141 -9.38 -17.38 -14.83
N VAL A 142 -9.78 -16.19 -14.38
CA VAL A 142 -9.09 -15.43 -13.34
C VAL A 142 -10.02 -15.28 -12.15
N ALA A 143 -9.51 -15.57 -10.96
CA ALA A 143 -10.18 -15.31 -9.69
C ALA A 143 -9.38 -14.30 -8.87
N PHE A 144 -10.09 -13.37 -8.24
CA PHE A 144 -9.51 -12.31 -7.41
C PHE A 144 -9.93 -12.50 -5.96
N ASP A 145 -8.95 -12.58 -5.06
CA ASP A 145 -9.17 -12.59 -3.62
C ASP A 145 -8.67 -11.29 -2.98
N ARG A 146 -9.59 -10.48 -2.45
CA ARG A 146 -9.24 -9.20 -1.82
C ARG A 146 -8.78 -9.46 -0.39
N LEU A 147 -7.54 -9.11 -0.11
CA LEU A 147 -6.97 -9.30 1.20
C LEU A 147 -7.51 -8.25 2.18
N ALA A 148 -8.23 -8.70 3.21
CA ALA A 148 -8.62 -7.86 4.32
C ALA A 148 -7.38 -7.53 5.18
N VAL A 149 -6.78 -6.37 4.92
CA VAL A 149 -5.65 -5.86 5.70
C VAL A 149 -6.21 -5.16 6.95
N THR A 150 -6.53 -5.93 7.98
CA THR A 150 -6.90 -5.34 9.28
C THR A 150 -5.66 -4.71 9.92
N PRO A 151 -5.73 -3.44 10.38
CA PRO A 151 -4.67 -2.84 11.18
C PRO A 151 -4.32 -3.79 12.32
N GLY A 152 -3.04 -4.09 12.49
CA GLY A 152 -2.61 -4.90 13.61
C GLY A 152 -3.11 -4.22 14.88
N THR A 153 -3.88 -4.93 15.71
CA THR A 153 -4.17 -4.46 17.08
C THR A 153 -2.83 -4.12 17.69
N ARG A 154 -2.58 -2.82 17.90
CA ARG A 154 -1.45 -2.37 18.68
C ARG A 154 -1.54 -3.15 19.98
N PRO A 155 -0.51 -3.94 20.37
CA PRO A 155 -0.52 -4.51 21.71
C PRO A 155 -0.81 -3.34 22.66
N PRO A 156 -1.78 -3.48 23.59
CA PRO A 156 -2.16 -2.38 24.47
C PRO A 156 -0.87 -1.82 25.03
N ALA A 157 -0.70 -0.49 24.92
CA ALA A 157 0.47 0.17 25.48
C ALA A 157 0.61 -0.38 26.90
N ALA A 158 1.75 -1.02 27.19
CA ALA A 158 2.02 -1.50 28.53
C ALA A 158 1.71 -0.32 29.46
N PRO A 159 0.88 -0.51 30.51
CA PRO A 159 0.51 0.58 31.39
C PRO A 159 1.81 1.28 31.80
N ALA A 160 1.87 2.61 31.62
CA ALA A 160 3.05 3.40 31.91
C ALA A 160 3.61 2.90 33.24
N ALA A 161 4.80 2.30 33.21
CA ALA A 161 5.40 1.73 34.39
C ALA A 161 5.39 2.84 35.45
N ALA A 162 4.74 2.57 36.58
CA ALA A 162 4.73 3.49 37.70
C ALA A 162 6.19 3.93 37.95
N PRO A 163 6.44 5.23 38.23
CA PRO A 163 7.80 5.75 38.36
C PRO A 163 8.56 4.82 39.31
N THR A 164 9.59 4.17 38.78
CA THR A 164 10.42 3.26 39.57
C THR A 164 11.06 4.04 40.71
N ASP A 165 11.32 3.35 41.81
CA ASP A 165 11.98 3.88 43.00
C ASP A 165 13.30 4.61 42.63
N GLU A 166 13.96 4.19 41.55
CA GLU A 166 15.13 4.86 40.97
C GLU A 166 14.83 6.24 40.37
N ALA A 167 13.71 6.43 39.67
CA ALA A 167 13.33 7.72 39.12
C ALA A 167 13.01 8.73 40.23
N GLN A 168 12.40 8.26 41.32
CA GLN A 168 12.15 9.08 42.51
C GLN A 168 13.45 9.40 43.27
N ARG A 169 14.35 8.42 43.42
CA ARG A 169 15.68 8.65 44.01
C ARG A 169 16.52 9.62 43.18
N ALA A 170 16.48 9.53 41.86
CA ALA A 170 17.18 10.45 40.96
C ALA A 170 16.64 11.87 41.09
N ALA A 171 15.31 12.05 41.12
CA ALA A 171 14.69 13.36 41.35
C ALA A 171 15.07 13.96 42.71
N ALA A 172 15.05 13.15 43.78
CA ALA A 172 15.45 13.59 45.11
C ALA A 172 16.95 13.96 45.19
N LEU A 173 17.81 13.27 44.42
CA LEU A 173 19.23 13.57 44.36
C LEU A 173 19.50 14.88 43.62
N VAL A 174 18.79 15.12 42.51
CA VAL A 174 18.84 16.37 41.75
C VAL A 174 18.42 17.55 42.62
N GLU A 175 17.29 17.44 43.32
CA GLU A 175 16.81 18.50 44.22
C GLU A 175 17.80 18.79 45.36
N ARG A 176 18.42 17.73 45.91
CA ARG A 176 19.44 17.87 46.97
C ARG A 176 20.72 18.52 46.47
N LEU A 177 21.15 18.23 45.25
CA LEU A 177 22.30 18.88 44.60
C LEU A 177 22.03 20.35 44.30
N GLU A 178 20.82 20.70 43.86
CA GLU A 178 20.43 22.10 43.64
C GLU A 178 20.46 22.90 44.94
N ARG A 179 19.92 22.36 46.04
CA ARG A 179 19.98 23.02 47.36
C ARG A 179 21.41 23.21 47.87
N LEU A 180 22.33 22.31 47.55
CA LEU A 180 23.75 22.45 47.90
C LEU A 180 24.44 23.49 47.02
N ARG A 181 24.14 23.53 45.72
CA ARG A 181 24.63 24.56 44.79
C ARG A 181 24.23 25.97 45.22
N PHE A 182 23.04 26.15 45.80
CA PHE A 182 22.60 27.46 46.33
C PHE A 182 23.28 27.87 47.66
N ARG A 183 23.88 26.93 48.42
CA ARG A 183 24.58 27.24 49.68
C ARG A 183 26.04 27.65 49.50
N GLU A 184 26.66 27.35 48.35
CA GLU A 184 28.04 27.74 48.06
C GLU A 184 28.16 29.14 47.46
N VAL A 185 27.05 29.77 47.05
CA VAL A 185 27.03 31.11 46.42
C VAL A 185 26.97 32.25 47.44
N PHE A 186 26.76 31.95 48.72
CA PHE A 186 26.81 32.95 49.81
C PHE A 186 27.80 32.51 50.90
N ARG A 187 29.11 32.61 50.61
CA ARG A 187 30.16 32.80 51.61
C ARG A 187 31.29 33.64 51.05
#